data_AF-A0A632TSJ0-F1
#
_entry.id   AF-A0A632TSJ0-F1
#
_cell.length_a   1.000
_cell.length_b   1.000
_cell.length_c   1.000
_cell.angle_alpha   90.00
_cell.angle_beta   90.00
_cell.angle_gamma   90.00
#
_symmetry.space_group_name_H-M   'P 1'
#
loop_
_entity.id
_entity.type
_entity.pdbx_description
1 polymer ?
#
loop_
_entity_poly.entity_id
_entity_poly.type
_entity_poly.pdbx_seq_one_letter_code
_entity_poly.pdbx_strand_id
1 'polypeptide(L)'
;MSSELDVQWRISATNGVLERLMSAYGVKMQKDLADLLGIAKHSVSGWVQRDAIPGNVIVRCCLDTGADINWLVKGELANANCERAGCKLKGKELYDEIMTNGGKTVLRRILDAYGFTMQKELGDLLGISSGTISTWVRRDFFPGDVVVTCALDTDTSLEWLATGKGQMRANREGVISGFSIKKSRLESGELKDAGTWHPDPSMIPSNSGELIFVDGVAASWLVDSSASNISNGRWLIDIDGALDVFDVIRLPGGKVRLSNKSAEFECNITDITPAGVVVFTLEKHV
;
A
#
# COMPACT_ATOMS: atom_id res chain seq x y z
N MET A 1 -34.23 16.31 -34.45
CA MET A 1 -33.13 15.39 -34.08
C MET A 1 -32.22 16.14 -33.14
N SER A 2 -32.44 16.02 -31.83
CA SER A 2 -31.59 16.64 -30.81
C SER A 2 -31.50 15.68 -29.64
N SER A 3 -30.42 14.90 -29.61
CA SER A 3 -30.02 14.11 -28.46
C SER A 3 -28.52 13.88 -28.60
N GLU A 4 -27.81 13.99 -27.47
CA GLU A 4 -26.38 13.71 -27.23
C GLU A 4 -25.51 14.93 -26.94
N LEU A 5 -25.81 15.62 -25.84
CA LEU A 5 -24.81 16.25 -24.96
C LEU A 5 -25.39 16.32 -23.54
N ASP A 6 -25.63 15.16 -22.91
CA ASP A 6 -25.77 15.08 -21.46
C ASP A 6 -24.80 14.01 -20.98
N VAL A 7 -23.51 14.38 -20.89
CA VAL A 7 -22.48 13.52 -20.29
C VAL A 7 -22.66 13.63 -18.78
N GLN A 8 -23.66 12.92 -18.27
CA GLN A 8 -23.94 12.85 -16.85
C GLN A 8 -22.95 11.86 -16.22
N TRP A 9 -21.97 12.35 -15.46
CA TRP A 9 -20.91 11.59 -14.78
C TRP A 9 -21.44 10.69 -13.64
N ARG A 10 -22.51 9.92 -13.85
CA ARG A 10 -23.18 9.16 -12.79
C ARG A 10 -22.44 7.87 -12.45
N ILE A 11 -22.26 7.61 -11.16
CA ILE A 11 -21.87 6.28 -10.68
C ILE A 11 -23.10 5.37 -10.83
N SER A 12 -23.05 4.49 -11.83
CA SER A 12 -24.15 3.56 -12.15
C SER A 12 -24.45 2.65 -10.96
N ALA A 13 -25.72 2.56 -10.59
CA ALA A 13 -26.20 1.69 -9.51
C ALA A 13 -26.29 0.22 -9.95
N THR A 14 -26.48 -0.02 -11.25
CA THR A 14 -26.68 -1.34 -11.87
C THR A 14 -25.39 -2.09 -12.16
N ASN A 15 -24.23 -1.41 -12.23
CA ASN A 15 -22.90 -2.03 -12.42
C ASN A 15 -22.36 -2.79 -11.17
N GLY A 16 -23.25 -3.29 -10.31
CA GLY A 16 -22.89 -4.00 -9.07
C GLY A 16 -22.32 -3.11 -7.95
N VAL A 17 -22.25 -1.78 -8.16
CA VAL A 17 -21.73 -0.83 -7.16
C VAL A 17 -22.58 -0.84 -5.90
N LEU A 18 -23.91 -0.91 -6.02
CA LEU A 18 -24.80 -0.98 -4.87
C LEU A 18 -24.58 -2.27 -4.05
N GLU A 19 -24.38 -3.40 -4.72
CA GLU A 19 -24.12 -4.68 -4.06
C GLU A 19 -22.76 -4.67 -3.33
N ARG A 20 -21.72 -4.11 -3.95
CA ARG A 20 -20.41 -3.93 -3.31
C ARG A 20 -20.49 -2.97 -2.13
N LEU A 21 -21.27 -1.91 -2.23
CA LEU A 21 -21.52 -0.98 -1.13
C LEU A 21 -22.26 -1.66 0.02
N MET A 22 -23.30 -2.45 -0.28
CA MET A 22 -24.00 -3.27 0.72
C MET A 22 -23.06 -4.30 1.37
N SER A 23 -22.19 -4.93 0.57
CA SER A 23 -21.19 -5.88 1.06
C SER A 23 -20.14 -5.22 1.96
N ALA A 24 -19.69 -4.01 1.62
CA ALA A 24 -18.72 -3.25 2.43
C ALA A 24 -19.26 -2.93 3.82
N TYR A 25 -20.54 -2.56 3.92
CA TYR A 25 -21.22 -2.31 5.19
C TYR A 25 -21.72 -3.60 5.87
N GLY A 26 -21.59 -4.77 5.24
CA GLY A 26 -22.07 -6.04 5.77
C GLY A 26 -23.59 -6.17 5.84
N VAL A 27 -24.34 -5.40 5.03
CA VAL A 27 -25.81 -5.38 5.03
C VAL A 27 -26.38 -6.18 3.87
N LYS A 28 -27.49 -6.90 4.11
CA LYS A 28 -28.16 -7.72 3.08
C LYS A 28 -29.38 -7.04 2.45
N MET A 29 -29.98 -6.05 3.13
CA MET A 29 -31.15 -5.34 2.62
C MET A 29 -30.85 -3.85 2.39
N GLN A 30 -31.39 -3.28 1.31
CA GLN A 30 -31.30 -1.85 1.01
C GLN A 30 -31.88 -0.97 2.12
N LYS A 31 -32.86 -1.48 2.85
CA LYS A 31 -33.47 -0.81 4.01
C LYS A 31 -32.45 -0.59 5.14
N ASP A 32 -31.63 -1.59 5.42
CA ASP A 32 -30.62 -1.53 6.49
C ASP A 32 -29.49 -0.56 6.10
N LEU A 33 -29.13 -0.53 4.81
CA LEU A 33 -28.21 0.48 4.28
C LEU A 33 -28.75 1.90 4.46
N ALA A 34 -30.04 2.13 4.20
CA ALA A 34 -30.66 3.43 4.40
C ALA A 34 -30.66 3.86 5.87
N ASP A 35 -30.93 2.92 6.77
CA ASP A 35 -30.90 3.15 8.22
C ASP A 35 -29.46 3.48 8.70
N LEU A 36 -28.43 2.80 8.17
CA LEU A 36 -27.01 3.06 8.50
C LEU A 36 -26.51 4.40 7.93
N LEU A 37 -26.92 4.74 6.71
CA LEU A 37 -26.63 6.03 6.10
C LEU A 37 -27.45 7.17 6.70
N GLY A 38 -28.49 6.89 7.48
CA GLY A 38 -29.38 7.90 8.07
C GLY A 38 -30.23 8.65 7.01
N ILE A 39 -30.57 7.97 5.91
CA ILE A 39 -31.35 8.53 4.79
C ILE A 39 -32.73 7.88 4.71
N ALA A 40 -33.65 8.48 3.96
CA ALA A 40 -34.97 7.90 3.79
C ALA A 40 -34.91 6.57 3.02
N LYS A 41 -35.69 5.58 3.46
CA LYS A 41 -35.70 4.20 2.90
C LYS A 41 -35.98 4.16 1.39
N HIS A 42 -36.80 5.08 0.90
CA HIS A 42 -37.12 5.19 -0.53
C HIS A 42 -35.97 5.79 -1.36
N SER A 43 -34.98 6.44 -0.74
CA SER A 43 -33.87 7.07 -1.45
C SER A 43 -32.96 6.06 -2.12
N VAL A 44 -32.65 4.94 -1.45
CA VAL A 44 -31.81 3.87 -2.01
C VAL A 44 -32.49 3.21 -3.21
N SER A 45 -33.80 2.94 -3.12
CA SER A 45 -34.59 2.44 -4.25
C SER A 45 -34.63 3.44 -5.41
N GLY A 46 -34.72 4.73 -5.09
CA GLY A 46 -34.64 5.80 -6.09
C GLY A 46 -33.30 5.91 -6.81
N TRP A 47 -32.18 5.53 -6.17
CA TRP A 47 -30.86 5.46 -6.82
C TRP A 47 -30.81 4.34 -7.86
N VAL A 48 -31.38 3.18 -7.54
CA VAL A 48 -31.48 2.05 -8.48
C VAL A 48 -32.34 2.41 -9.68
N GLN A 49 -33.51 3.02 -9.44
CA GLN A 49 -34.42 3.43 -10.53
C GLN A 49 -33.81 4.48 -11.47
N ARG A 50 -32.96 5.36 -10.94
CA ARG A 50 -32.29 6.43 -11.71
C ARG A 50 -30.90 6.04 -12.22
N ASP A 51 -30.48 4.82 -11.95
CA ASP A 51 -29.13 4.30 -12.18
C ASP A 51 -28.02 5.29 -11.76
N ALA A 52 -28.18 5.88 -10.57
CA ALA A 52 -27.28 6.94 -10.11
C ALA A 52 -27.12 6.90 -8.60
N ILE A 53 -25.96 6.44 -8.14
CA ILE A 53 -25.55 6.51 -6.74
C ILE A 53 -24.85 7.86 -6.49
N PRO A 54 -25.30 8.65 -5.51
CA PRO A 54 -24.60 9.86 -5.11
C PRO A 54 -23.16 9.58 -4.67
N GLY A 55 -22.18 10.30 -5.23
CA GLY A 55 -20.76 10.09 -4.94
C GLY A 55 -20.40 10.23 -3.46
N ASN A 56 -21.10 11.11 -2.71
CA ASN A 56 -20.92 11.26 -1.27
C ASN A 56 -21.22 9.96 -0.48
N VAL A 57 -22.07 9.08 -0.98
CA VAL A 57 -22.37 7.77 -0.36
C VAL A 57 -21.20 6.82 -0.53
N ILE A 58 -20.53 6.85 -1.68
CA ILE A 58 -19.32 6.06 -1.96
C ILE A 58 -18.17 6.55 -1.06
N VAL A 59 -17.95 7.86 -1.01
CA VAL A 59 -16.92 8.47 -0.12
C VAL A 59 -17.14 8.04 1.32
N ARG A 60 -18.38 8.14 1.80
CA ARG A 60 -18.74 7.72 3.15
C ARG A 60 -18.47 6.23 3.38
N CYS A 61 -18.82 5.38 2.42
CA CYS A 61 -18.52 3.94 2.47
C CYS A 61 -17.02 3.66 2.60
N CYS A 62 -16.19 4.29 1.75
CA CYS A 62 -14.74 4.12 1.81
C CYS A 62 -14.17 4.51 3.18
N LEU A 63 -14.70 5.57 3.81
CA LEU A 63 -14.22 6.05 5.11
C LEU A 63 -14.73 5.20 6.28
N ASP A 64 -16.01 4.81 6.26
CA ASP A 64 -16.64 4.04 7.35
C ASP A 64 -16.11 2.59 7.40
N THR A 65 -15.90 1.98 6.23
CA THR A 65 -15.57 0.54 6.11
C THR A 65 -14.11 0.30 5.75
N GLY A 66 -13.39 1.32 5.26
CA GLY A 66 -12.04 1.16 4.71
C GLY A 66 -12.02 0.48 3.33
N ALA A 67 -13.18 0.23 2.71
CA ALA A 67 -13.26 -0.40 1.41
C ALA A 67 -12.57 0.44 0.32
N ASP A 68 -11.83 -0.23 -0.56
CA ASP A 68 -11.13 0.42 -1.67
C ASP A 68 -12.11 1.01 -2.69
N ILE A 69 -11.82 2.24 -3.14
CA ILE A 69 -12.69 2.98 -4.04
C ILE A 69 -12.73 2.38 -5.44
N ASN A 70 -11.63 1.78 -5.92
CA ASN A 70 -11.60 1.10 -7.21
C ASN A 70 -12.40 -0.20 -7.15
N TRP A 71 -12.32 -0.93 -6.03
CA TRP A 71 -13.18 -2.09 -5.83
C TRP A 71 -14.65 -1.70 -5.80
N LEU A 72 -15.04 -0.66 -5.05
CA LEU A 72 -16.43 -0.21 -4.98
C LEU A 72 -16.97 0.23 -6.35
N VAL A 73 -16.25 1.08 -7.07
CA VAL A 73 -16.73 1.68 -8.32
C VAL A 73 -16.54 0.76 -9.52
N LYS A 74 -15.36 0.13 -9.67
CA LYS A 74 -14.97 -0.65 -10.86
C LYS A 74 -15.06 -2.17 -10.68
N GLY A 75 -15.14 -2.65 -9.44
CA GLY A 75 -15.12 -4.09 -9.14
C GLY A 75 -13.73 -4.74 -9.24
N GLU A 76 -12.69 -3.94 -9.50
CA GLU A 76 -11.31 -4.41 -9.53
C GLU A 76 -10.82 -4.58 -8.08
N LEU A 77 -10.52 -5.82 -7.69
CA LEU A 77 -9.85 -6.10 -6.41
C LEU A 77 -8.42 -5.57 -6.51
N ALA A 78 -8.18 -4.36 -6.02
CA ALA A 78 -6.82 -3.97 -5.68
C ALA A 78 -6.38 -4.89 -4.52
N ASN A 79 -5.35 -5.71 -4.75
CA ASN A 79 -4.64 -6.44 -3.70
C ASN A 79 -3.88 -5.46 -2.81
N ALA A 80 -4.62 -4.65 -2.04
CA ALA A 80 -4.09 -3.69 -1.10
C ALA A 80 -4.77 -3.94 0.25
N ASN A 81 -4.19 -4.87 1.00
CA ASN A 81 -4.44 -4.96 2.43
C ASN A 81 -3.81 -3.71 3.07
N CYS A 82 -4.58 -2.64 3.17
CA CYS A 82 -4.15 -1.42 3.82
C CYS A 82 -4.58 -1.52 5.28
N GLU A 83 -3.67 -1.93 6.16
CA GLU A 83 -3.84 -1.66 7.60
C GLU A 83 -3.84 -0.14 7.77
N ARG A 84 -5.02 0.47 7.88
CA ARG A 84 -5.17 1.90 8.14
C ARG A 84 -5.63 2.12 9.56
N ALA A 85 -4.86 2.96 10.26
CA ALA A 85 -5.21 3.53 11.55
C ALA A 85 -6.68 3.99 11.53
N GLY A 86 -7.50 3.39 12.40
CA GLY A 86 -8.95 3.55 12.36
C GLY A 86 -9.39 5.02 12.36
N CYS A 87 -10.32 5.35 11.46
CA CYS A 87 -11.03 6.61 11.51
C CYS A 87 -11.76 6.72 12.86
N LYS A 88 -11.46 7.78 13.63
CA LYS A 88 -12.02 7.99 14.99
C LYS A 88 -13.52 8.34 14.97
N LEU A 89 -14.05 8.79 13.84
CA LEU A 89 -15.43 9.23 13.67
C LEU A 89 -16.16 8.27 12.72
N LYS A 90 -17.42 7.97 13.01
CA LYS A 90 -18.24 7.05 12.19
C LYS A 90 -19.64 7.60 11.97
N GLY A 91 -20.20 7.33 10.80
CA GLY A 91 -21.62 7.61 10.52
C GLY A 91 -21.95 9.10 10.41
N LYS A 92 -22.93 9.59 11.19
CA LYS A 92 -23.47 10.96 11.05
C LYS A 92 -22.42 12.04 11.32
N GLU A 93 -21.58 11.84 12.33
CA GLU A 93 -20.55 12.82 12.72
C GLU A 93 -19.54 13.06 11.60
N LEU A 94 -19.14 11.98 10.91
CA LEU A 94 -18.26 12.07 9.75
C LEU A 94 -18.94 12.78 8.57
N TYR A 95 -20.23 12.48 8.34
CA TYR A 95 -21.00 13.16 7.29
C TYR A 95 -21.10 14.67 7.55
N ASP A 96 -21.39 15.06 8.79
CA ASP A 96 -21.48 16.46 9.19
C ASP A 96 -20.10 17.15 9.05
N GLU A 97 -19.00 16.45 9.36
CA GLU A 97 -17.64 16.96 9.13
C GLU A 97 -17.34 17.19 7.64
N ILE A 98 -17.70 16.25 6.76
CA ILE A 98 -17.51 16.37 5.31
C ILE A 98 -18.32 17.55 4.76
N MET A 99 -19.58 17.68 5.18
CA MET A 99 -20.45 18.77 4.72
C MET A 99 -19.97 20.14 5.21
N THR A 100 -19.37 20.21 6.39
CA THR A 100 -18.73 21.44 6.91
C THR A 100 -17.49 21.84 6.09
N ASN A 101 -16.85 20.87 5.44
CA ASN A 101 -15.69 21.05 4.56
C ASN A 101 -16.06 21.35 3.10
N GLY A 102 -17.29 21.80 2.82
CA GLY A 102 -17.73 22.19 1.50
C GLY A 102 -17.16 23.53 1.00
N GLY A 103 -17.61 23.93 -0.19
CA GLY A 103 -17.34 25.25 -0.77
C GLY A 103 -15.86 25.50 -1.07
N LYS A 104 -15.32 26.59 -0.50
CA LYS A 104 -13.95 27.05 -0.82
C LYS A 104 -12.87 26.07 -0.34
N THR A 105 -13.10 25.36 0.76
CA THR A 105 -12.07 24.53 1.40
C THR A 105 -11.76 23.29 0.56
N VAL A 106 -12.78 22.51 0.20
CA VAL A 106 -12.65 21.37 -0.73
C VAL A 106 -12.18 21.80 -2.11
N LEU A 107 -12.68 22.92 -2.64
CA LEU A 107 -12.25 23.43 -3.94
C LEU A 107 -10.75 23.73 -3.96
N ARG A 108 -10.22 24.32 -2.89
CA ARG A 108 -8.78 24.61 -2.81
C ARG A 108 -7.96 23.32 -2.82
N ARG A 109 -8.38 22.29 -2.06
CA ARG A 109 -7.71 21.00 -2.02
C ARG A 109 -7.72 20.27 -3.37
N ILE A 110 -8.82 20.36 -4.11
CA ILE A 110 -8.91 19.82 -5.48
C ILE A 110 -7.92 20.54 -6.41
N LEU A 111 -7.86 21.88 -6.36
CA LEU A 111 -6.90 22.64 -7.16
C LEU A 111 -5.45 22.28 -6.80
N ASP A 112 -5.14 22.18 -5.50
CA ASP A 112 -3.81 21.79 -5.04
C ASP A 112 -3.44 20.37 -5.51
N ALA A 113 -4.38 19.41 -5.48
CA ALA A 113 -4.18 18.04 -5.97
C ALA A 113 -3.81 17.95 -7.45
N TYR A 114 -4.43 18.80 -8.27
CA TYR A 114 -4.13 18.94 -9.69
C TYR A 114 -2.95 19.87 -10.00
N GLY A 115 -2.45 20.63 -9.02
CA GLY A 115 -1.43 21.64 -9.24
C GLY A 115 -1.94 22.89 -9.97
N PHE A 116 -3.25 23.13 -9.95
CA PHE A 116 -3.87 24.28 -10.60
C PHE A 116 -3.85 25.52 -9.71
N THR A 117 -3.74 26.69 -10.36
CA THR A 117 -3.78 27.98 -9.66
C THR A 117 -5.12 28.66 -9.83
N MET A 118 -5.83 28.39 -10.93
CA MET A 118 -7.07 29.03 -11.31
C MET A 118 -8.24 28.04 -11.35
N GLN A 119 -9.41 28.48 -10.89
CA GLN A 119 -10.66 27.68 -10.96
C GLN A 119 -11.08 27.35 -12.40
N LYS A 120 -10.67 28.18 -13.36
CA LYS A 120 -10.95 27.97 -14.77
C LYS A 120 -10.31 26.69 -15.28
N GLU A 121 -9.09 26.38 -14.86
CA GLU A 121 -8.35 25.17 -15.27
C GLU A 121 -9.10 23.89 -14.86
N LEU A 122 -9.66 23.90 -13.65
CA LEU A 122 -10.51 22.81 -13.17
C LEU A 122 -11.82 22.69 -13.97
N GLY A 123 -12.44 23.83 -14.30
CA GLY A 123 -13.66 23.86 -15.12
C GLY A 123 -13.42 23.33 -16.53
N ASP A 124 -12.30 23.71 -17.15
CA ASP A 124 -11.88 23.25 -18.48
C ASP A 124 -11.56 21.75 -18.47
N LEU A 125 -10.90 21.24 -17.42
CA LEU A 125 -10.59 19.81 -17.26
C LEU A 125 -11.86 18.95 -17.12
N LEU A 126 -12.80 19.37 -16.26
CA LEU A 126 -13.99 18.58 -15.92
C LEU A 126 -15.21 18.88 -16.82
N GLY A 127 -15.10 19.84 -17.74
CA GLY A 127 -16.23 20.32 -18.54
C GLY A 127 -17.30 21.04 -17.70
N ILE A 128 -16.91 21.66 -16.58
CA ILE A 128 -17.82 22.32 -15.64
C ILE A 128 -17.71 23.83 -15.79
N SER A 129 -18.85 24.51 -15.93
CA SER A 129 -18.85 25.97 -16.03
C SER A 129 -18.32 26.64 -14.76
N SER A 130 -17.61 27.76 -14.92
CA SER A 130 -17.15 28.58 -13.79
C SER A 130 -18.30 29.07 -12.89
N GLY A 131 -19.52 29.19 -13.44
CA GLY A 131 -20.73 29.52 -12.67
C GLY A 131 -21.14 28.41 -11.70
N THR A 132 -20.98 27.15 -12.10
CA THR A 132 -21.23 25.98 -11.25
C THR A 132 -20.24 25.94 -10.09
N ILE A 133 -18.94 26.10 -10.38
CA ILE A 133 -17.89 26.15 -9.35
C ILE A 133 -18.12 27.31 -8.38
N SER A 134 -18.50 28.49 -8.90
CA SER A 134 -18.86 29.64 -8.08
C SER A 134 -20.06 29.37 -7.17
N THR A 135 -21.03 28.59 -7.64
CA THR A 135 -22.20 28.20 -6.85
C THR A 135 -21.80 27.27 -5.70
N TRP A 136 -20.83 26.39 -5.92
CA TRP A 136 -20.33 25.54 -4.85
C TRP A 136 -19.73 26.35 -3.71
N VAL A 137 -18.90 27.34 -4.04
CA VAL A 137 -18.27 28.24 -3.08
C VAL A 137 -19.31 29.05 -2.31
N ARG A 138 -20.33 29.59 -2.98
CA ARG A 138 -21.35 30.42 -2.34
C ARG A 138 -22.30 29.68 -1.41
N ARG A 139 -22.50 28.37 -1.65
CA ARG A 139 -23.45 27.54 -0.92
C ARG A 139 -22.79 26.54 0.03
N ASP A 140 -21.47 26.66 0.23
CA ASP A 140 -20.66 25.68 0.96
C ASP A 140 -20.96 24.24 0.52
N PHE A 141 -21.19 24.06 -0.79
CA PHE A 141 -21.55 22.76 -1.35
C PHE A 141 -20.32 21.87 -1.43
N PHE A 142 -20.47 20.59 -1.07
CA PHE A 142 -19.42 19.59 -1.19
C PHE A 142 -19.62 18.77 -2.48
N PRO A 143 -18.80 18.98 -3.54
CA PRO A 143 -18.90 18.25 -4.79
C PRO A 143 -18.23 16.86 -4.66
N GLY A 144 -18.91 15.94 -3.97
CA GLY A 144 -18.33 14.64 -3.61
C GLY A 144 -17.91 13.78 -4.81
N ASP A 145 -18.58 13.94 -5.94
CA ASP A 145 -18.23 13.37 -7.23
C ASP A 145 -16.90 13.89 -7.78
N VAL A 146 -16.70 15.20 -7.78
CA VAL A 146 -15.45 15.82 -8.22
C VAL A 146 -14.31 15.42 -7.29
N VAL A 147 -14.58 15.32 -5.99
CA VAL A 147 -13.61 14.85 -5.00
C VAL A 147 -13.18 13.42 -5.28
N VAL A 148 -14.12 12.52 -5.57
CA VAL A 148 -13.82 11.13 -5.95
C VAL A 148 -13.01 11.07 -7.24
N THR A 149 -13.42 11.81 -8.27
CA THR A 149 -12.70 11.88 -9.54
C THR A 149 -11.28 12.37 -9.33
N CYS A 150 -11.11 13.47 -8.59
CA CYS A 150 -9.79 14.01 -8.26
C CYS A 150 -8.91 13.01 -7.51
N ALA A 151 -9.47 12.27 -6.55
CA ALA A 151 -8.75 11.23 -5.82
C ALA A 151 -8.23 10.13 -6.76
N LEU A 152 -9.06 9.68 -7.69
CA LEU A 152 -8.72 8.63 -8.66
C LEU A 152 -7.71 9.11 -9.71
N ASP A 153 -7.83 10.36 -10.16
CA ASP A 153 -7.04 10.92 -11.25
C ASP A 153 -5.64 11.35 -10.79
N THR A 154 -5.53 11.86 -9.55
CA THR A 154 -4.28 12.40 -9.00
C THR A 154 -3.61 11.49 -7.96
N ASP A 155 -4.22 10.34 -7.66
CA ASP A 155 -3.81 9.42 -6.58
C ASP A 155 -3.68 10.12 -5.21
N THR A 156 -4.50 11.15 -5.00
CA THR A 156 -4.54 11.94 -3.77
C THR A 156 -5.47 11.27 -2.75
N SER A 157 -5.11 11.30 -1.47
CA SER A 157 -5.90 10.73 -0.38
C SER A 157 -7.30 11.34 -0.34
N LEU A 158 -8.31 10.46 -0.40
CA LEU A 158 -9.71 10.85 -0.29
C LEU A 158 -10.03 11.49 1.06
N GLU A 159 -9.44 10.99 2.15
CA GLU A 159 -9.60 11.56 3.49
C GLU A 159 -9.11 13.00 3.52
N TRP A 160 -7.94 13.27 2.94
CA TRP A 160 -7.39 14.62 2.88
C TRP A 160 -8.22 15.53 1.99
N LEU A 161 -8.68 15.07 0.82
CA LEU A 161 -9.55 15.86 -0.05
C LEU A 161 -10.88 16.22 0.66
N ALA A 162 -11.47 15.26 1.37
CA ALA A 162 -12.77 15.42 2.01
C ALA A 162 -12.72 16.24 3.31
N THR A 163 -11.69 16.05 4.14
CA THR A 163 -11.63 16.61 5.51
C THR A 163 -10.49 17.61 5.72
N GLY A 164 -9.49 17.62 4.83
CA GLY A 164 -8.23 18.34 5.03
C GLY A 164 -7.30 17.73 6.06
N LYS A 165 -7.68 16.60 6.68
CA LYS A 165 -6.86 15.87 7.67
C LYS A 165 -6.05 14.77 6.98
N GLY A 166 -4.93 14.40 7.59
CA GLY A 166 -4.02 13.39 7.04
C GLY A 166 -3.07 13.96 5.98
N GLN A 167 -2.43 13.07 5.21
CA GLN A 167 -1.48 13.45 4.17
C GLN A 167 -2.18 13.55 2.81
N MET A 168 -1.82 14.60 2.04
CA MET A 168 -2.39 14.90 0.72
C MET A 168 -2.23 13.74 -0.25
N ARG A 169 -0.99 13.31 -0.48
CA ARG A 169 -0.73 12.02 -1.08
C ARG A 169 -0.39 11.10 0.07
N ALA A 170 -0.95 9.88 0.07
CA ALA A 170 -0.28 8.83 0.81
C ALA A 170 1.15 8.84 0.29
N ASN A 171 2.12 8.97 1.19
CA ASN A 171 3.49 8.90 0.78
C ASN A 171 3.67 7.57 0.03
N ARG A 172 3.75 7.63 -1.30
CA ARG A 172 4.40 6.59 -2.09
C ARG A 172 5.92 6.72 -1.92
N GLU A 173 6.42 7.53 -1.00
CA GLU A 173 7.69 7.22 -0.32
C GLU A 173 7.47 5.91 0.45
N GLY A 174 7.72 4.80 -0.25
CA GLY A 174 7.51 3.46 0.27
C GLY A 174 6.32 2.72 -0.32
N VAL A 175 6.02 2.86 -1.62
CA VAL A 175 5.85 1.58 -2.34
C VAL A 175 7.21 0.91 -2.17
N ILE A 176 7.31 0.04 -1.16
CA ILE A 176 8.31 -1.02 -1.13
C ILE A 176 8.04 -1.78 -2.42
N SER A 177 8.68 -1.32 -3.49
CA SER A 177 8.74 -2.04 -4.74
C SER A 177 9.58 -3.28 -4.44
N GLY A 178 8.90 -4.32 -3.96
CA GLY A 178 9.22 -5.72 -4.08
C GLY A 178 10.70 -6.07 -4.10
N PHE A 179 11.49 -5.65 -3.10
CA PHE A 179 12.78 -6.30 -2.88
C PHE A 179 12.53 -7.62 -2.16
N SER A 180 12.08 -8.60 -2.93
CA SER A 180 11.83 -9.98 -2.50
C SER A 180 13.16 -10.72 -2.57
N ILE A 181 13.72 -11.05 -1.41
CA ILE A 181 14.93 -11.86 -1.32
C ILE A 181 14.53 -13.31 -1.12
N LYS A 182 15.18 -14.25 -1.82
CA LYS A 182 14.98 -15.68 -1.59
C LYS A 182 15.27 -16.01 -0.13
N LYS A 183 14.32 -16.68 0.53
CA LYS A 183 14.48 -17.16 1.90
C LYS A 183 14.79 -18.65 1.87
N SER A 184 15.89 -19.02 2.49
CA SER A 184 16.27 -20.41 2.73
C SER A 184 16.38 -20.66 4.23
N ARG A 185 16.01 -21.86 4.68
CA ARG A 185 16.23 -22.30 6.05
C ARG A 185 17.46 -23.19 6.10
N LEU A 186 18.37 -22.90 7.04
CA LEU A 186 19.55 -23.73 7.27
C LEU A 186 19.20 -24.83 8.27
N GLU A 187 19.08 -26.06 7.79
CA GLU A 187 18.78 -27.25 8.60
C GLU A 187 19.77 -28.37 8.29
N SER A 188 20.46 -28.87 9.32
CA SER A 188 21.38 -30.02 9.20
C SER A 188 22.46 -29.87 8.11
N GLY A 189 22.97 -28.66 7.90
CA GLY A 189 24.00 -28.38 6.89
C GLY A 189 23.45 -28.13 5.48
N GLU A 190 22.13 -28.10 5.30
CA GLU A 190 21.51 -27.88 3.99
C GLU A 190 20.63 -26.61 3.99
N LEU A 191 20.63 -25.90 2.86
CA LEU A 191 19.71 -24.80 2.61
C LEU A 191 18.43 -25.32 1.95
N LYS A 192 17.34 -25.30 2.72
CA LYS A 192 16.01 -25.66 2.21
C LYS A 192 15.24 -24.42 1.82
N ASP A 193 14.49 -24.49 0.72
CA ASP A 193 13.62 -23.39 0.31
C ASP A 193 12.58 -23.10 1.39
N ALA A 194 12.46 -21.83 1.75
CA ALA A 194 11.56 -21.35 2.80
C ALA A 194 10.79 -20.09 2.34
N GLY A 195 10.66 -19.90 1.03
CA GLY A 195 9.89 -18.84 0.38
C GLY A 195 10.69 -17.55 0.20
N THR A 196 10.12 -16.44 0.64
CA THR A 196 10.64 -15.09 0.36
C THR A 196 10.72 -14.26 1.64
N TRP A 197 11.77 -13.47 1.76
CA TRP A 197 11.95 -12.45 2.79
C TRP A 197 11.82 -11.04 2.22
N HIS A 198 11.14 -10.16 2.95
CA HIS A 198 10.85 -8.79 2.54
C HIS A 198 11.49 -7.80 3.54
N PRO A 199 12.76 -7.43 3.34
CA PRO A 199 13.43 -6.40 4.15
C PRO A 199 12.89 -5.00 3.88
N ASP A 200 13.13 -4.11 4.84
CA ASP A 200 13.21 -2.68 4.55
C ASP A 200 14.43 -2.42 3.65
N PRO A 201 14.28 -1.74 2.49
CA PRO A 201 15.38 -1.48 1.57
C PRO A 201 16.58 -0.77 2.22
N SER A 202 16.38 0.01 3.29
CA SER A 202 17.47 0.67 4.03
C SER A 202 18.42 -0.32 4.72
N MET A 203 18.00 -1.58 4.91
CA MET A 203 18.84 -2.64 5.46
C MET A 203 19.81 -3.24 4.44
N ILE A 204 19.65 -2.93 3.15
CA ILE A 204 20.43 -3.52 2.07
C ILE A 204 21.49 -2.52 1.57
N PRO A 205 22.79 -2.86 1.59
CA PRO A 205 23.81 -2.00 1.01
C PRO A 205 23.63 -1.90 -0.51
N SER A 206 23.89 -0.71 -1.08
CA SER A 206 23.64 -0.40 -2.49
C SER A 206 24.42 -1.23 -3.53
N ASN A 207 25.35 -2.08 -3.10
CA ASN A 207 26.28 -2.83 -3.94
C ASN A 207 26.18 -4.35 -3.74
N SER A 208 25.00 -4.85 -3.37
CA SER A 208 24.76 -6.27 -3.18
C SER A 208 24.44 -6.98 -4.49
N GLY A 209 25.12 -8.09 -4.76
CA GLY A 209 24.84 -8.98 -5.90
C GLY A 209 23.63 -9.87 -5.65
N GLU A 210 23.81 -11.18 -5.78
CA GLU A 210 22.74 -12.17 -5.55
C GLU A 210 22.54 -12.42 -4.04
N LEU A 211 21.48 -11.86 -3.49
CA LEU A 211 21.17 -11.96 -2.07
C LEU A 211 20.29 -13.17 -1.73
N ILE A 212 20.61 -13.81 -0.60
CA ILE A 212 19.81 -14.88 0.01
C ILE A 212 19.65 -14.60 1.51
N PHE A 213 18.43 -14.68 2.01
CA PHE A 213 18.16 -14.64 3.44
C PHE A 213 18.19 -16.05 4.02
N VAL A 214 19.14 -16.32 4.90
CA VAL A 214 19.34 -17.62 5.53
C VAL A 214 18.78 -17.60 6.96
N ASP A 215 17.79 -18.44 7.20
CA ASP A 215 17.09 -18.55 8.48
C ASP A 215 17.65 -19.71 9.29
N GLY A 216 18.44 -19.41 10.33
CA GLY A 216 18.97 -20.37 11.28
C GLY A 216 18.19 -20.42 12.60
N VAL A 217 18.63 -21.29 13.51
CA VAL A 217 17.96 -21.51 14.81
C VAL A 217 18.14 -20.31 15.75
N ALA A 218 19.38 -19.92 16.04
CA ALA A 218 19.69 -18.84 16.98
C ALA A 218 19.89 -17.46 16.33
N ALA A 219 20.17 -17.45 15.02
CA ALA A 219 20.37 -16.24 14.25
C ALA A 219 19.90 -16.45 12.80
N SER A 220 19.64 -15.34 12.11
CA SER A 220 19.40 -15.30 10.67
C SER A 220 20.41 -14.35 10.02
N TRP A 221 20.71 -14.59 8.75
CA TRP A 221 21.77 -13.87 8.04
C TRP A 221 21.28 -13.42 6.67
N LEU A 222 21.65 -12.21 6.28
CA LEU A 222 21.59 -11.83 4.87
C LEU A 222 22.95 -12.14 4.24
N VAL A 223 22.94 -12.96 3.19
CA VAL A 223 24.14 -13.46 2.51
C VAL A 223 24.17 -12.94 1.08
N ASP A 224 25.30 -12.37 0.67
CA ASP A 224 25.60 -12.07 -0.73
C ASP A 224 26.39 -13.24 -1.34
N SER A 225 25.73 -13.95 -2.26
CA SER A 225 26.23 -15.16 -2.91
C SER A 225 27.07 -14.85 -4.16
N SER A 226 27.21 -13.56 -4.53
CA SER A 226 28.08 -13.17 -5.65
C SER A 226 29.57 -13.21 -5.30
N ALA A 227 29.91 -13.20 -4.01
CA ALA A 227 31.28 -13.21 -3.53
C ALA A 227 31.85 -14.64 -3.50
N SER A 228 32.83 -14.91 -4.37
CA SER A 228 33.50 -16.22 -4.48
C SER A 228 34.88 -16.30 -3.83
N ASN A 229 35.44 -15.18 -3.37
CA ASN A 229 36.79 -15.14 -2.80
C ASN A 229 36.74 -14.91 -1.28
N ILE A 230 37.11 -15.93 -0.50
CA ILE A 230 37.21 -15.82 0.97
C ILE A 230 38.12 -14.63 1.39
N SER A 231 37.57 -13.79 2.25
CA SER A 231 38.24 -12.67 2.90
C SER A 231 37.94 -12.67 4.41
N ASN A 232 38.53 -11.73 5.16
CA ASN A 232 38.22 -11.61 6.58
C ASN A 232 36.78 -11.12 6.78
N GLY A 233 36.06 -11.72 7.72
CA GLY A 233 34.67 -11.39 8.01
C GLY A 233 33.82 -12.64 8.22
N ARG A 234 32.50 -12.49 8.17
CA ARG A 234 31.57 -13.61 8.35
C ARG A 234 31.10 -14.16 7.01
N TRP A 235 31.11 -15.48 6.87
CA TRP A 235 30.86 -16.16 5.61
C TRP A 235 29.94 -17.36 5.80
N LEU A 236 29.11 -17.63 4.81
CA LEU A 236 28.47 -18.92 4.61
C LEU A 236 29.44 -19.82 3.84
N ILE A 237 29.81 -20.95 4.44
CA ILE A 237 30.87 -21.84 3.96
C ILE A 237 30.33 -23.26 3.91
N ASP A 238 30.64 -23.96 2.83
CA ASP A 238 30.45 -25.41 2.70
C ASP A 238 31.74 -26.15 3.09
N ILE A 239 31.62 -27.06 4.03
CA ILE A 239 32.68 -27.97 4.49
C ILE A 239 32.17 -29.41 4.31
N ASP A 240 32.79 -30.16 3.39
CA ASP A 240 32.45 -31.54 3.07
C ASP A 240 30.96 -31.78 2.73
N GLY A 241 30.28 -30.79 2.14
CA GLY A 241 28.87 -30.85 1.75
C GLY A 241 27.91 -30.31 2.83
N ALA A 242 28.42 -29.85 3.97
CA ALA A 242 27.63 -29.23 5.03
C ALA A 242 27.88 -27.72 5.08
N LEU A 243 26.83 -26.94 4.84
CA LEU A 243 26.82 -25.49 4.94
C LEU A 243 26.67 -25.03 6.40
N ASP A 244 27.51 -24.10 6.83
CA ASP A 244 27.33 -23.36 8.07
C ASP A 244 27.97 -21.96 7.98
N VAL A 245 27.71 -21.11 8.97
CA VAL A 245 28.19 -19.72 9.03
C VAL A 245 29.36 -19.60 10.00
N PHE A 246 30.49 -19.10 9.51
CA PHE A 246 31.72 -18.91 10.29
C PHE A 246 32.28 -17.50 10.16
N ASP A 247 32.89 -17.02 11.24
CA ASP A 247 33.81 -15.90 11.22
C ASP A 247 35.18 -16.39 10.75
N VAL A 248 35.70 -15.74 9.70
CA VAL A 248 36.91 -16.12 8.96
C VAL A 248 38.01 -15.11 9.20
N ILE A 249 39.20 -15.60 9.54
CA ILE A 249 40.44 -14.82 9.59
C ILE A 249 41.47 -15.50 8.69
N ARG A 250 41.96 -14.79 7.68
CA ARG A 250 43.03 -15.27 6.80
C ARG A 250 44.38 -15.20 7.50
N LEU A 251 45.13 -16.30 7.42
CA LEU A 251 46.48 -16.44 7.94
C LEU A 251 47.49 -16.57 6.78
N PRO A 252 48.75 -16.18 6.98
CA PRO A 252 49.81 -16.42 6.00
C PRO A 252 49.93 -17.91 5.64
N GLY A 253 50.39 -18.20 4.41
CA GLY A 253 50.58 -19.58 3.96
C GLY A 253 49.31 -20.28 3.48
N GLY A 254 48.27 -19.53 3.09
CA GLY A 254 47.04 -20.11 2.51
C GLY A 254 46.09 -20.75 3.54
N LYS A 255 46.32 -20.47 4.82
CA LYS A 255 45.50 -20.97 5.92
C LYS A 255 44.41 -19.98 6.29
N VAL A 256 43.33 -20.49 6.85
CA VAL A 256 42.25 -19.71 7.42
C VAL A 256 41.91 -20.25 8.80
N ARG A 257 41.56 -19.36 9.71
CA ARG A 257 40.94 -19.72 10.98
C ARG A 257 39.44 -19.48 10.87
N LEU A 258 38.67 -20.51 11.17
CA LEU A 258 37.22 -20.49 11.21
C LEU A 258 36.77 -20.56 12.66
N SER A 259 35.83 -19.69 13.02
CA SER A 259 35.24 -19.66 14.36
C SER A 259 33.74 -19.41 14.29
N ASN A 260 32.98 -20.12 15.12
CA ASN A 260 31.56 -19.84 15.36
C ASN A 260 31.27 -20.06 16.86
N LYS A 261 29.99 -20.02 17.28
CA LYS A 261 29.62 -20.22 18.69
C LYS A 261 29.91 -21.63 19.22
N SER A 262 30.16 -22.60 18.36
CA SER A 262 30.29 -24.03 18.70
C SER A 262 31.72 -24.56 18.55
N ALA A 263 32.51 -24.03 17.62
CA ALA A 263 33.82 -24.54 17.26
C ALA A 263 34.76 -23.42 16.77
N GLU A 264 36.06 -23.64 16.98
CA GLU A 264 37.14 -22.83 16.42
C GLU A 264 38.27 -23.76 15.94
N PHE A 265 38.68 -23.63 14.69
CA PHE A 265 39.74 -24.46 14.10
C PHE A 265 40.44 -23.76 12.94
N GLU A 266 41.58 -24.31 12.53
CA GLU A 266 42.35 -23.85 11.36
C GLU A 266 42.35 -24.91 10.26
N CYS A 267 42.18 -24.47 9.02
CA CYS A 267 42.24 -25.32 7.84
C CYS A 267 42.90 -24.59 6.66
N ASN A 268 43.15 -25.28 5.56
CA ASN A 268 43.58 -24.62 4.34
C ASN A 268 42.37 -24.00 3.64
N ILE A 269 42.59 -22.93 2.88
CA ILE A 269 41.54 -22.30 2.07
C ILE A 269 41.00 -23.24 0.99
N THR A 270 41.77 -24.26 0.60
CA THR A 270 41.39 -25.29 -0.37
C THR A 270 40.43 -26.33 0.19
N ASP A 271 40.34 -26.43 1.51
CA ASP A 271 39.54 -27.45 2.20
C ASP A 271 38.09 -26.97 2.41
N ILE A 272 37.77 -25.74 1.97
CA ILE A 272 36.49 -25.09 2.18
C ILE A 272 35.98 -24.47 0.88
N THR A 273 34.66 -24.44 0.71
CA THR A 273 34.02 -23.79 -0.44
C THR A 273 33.19 -22.59 0.01
N PRO A 274 33.51 -21.35 -0.42
CA PRO A 274 32.69 -20.19 -0.10
C PRO A 274 31.34 -20.26 -0.83
N ALA A 275 30.25 -20.14 -0.07
CA ALA A 275 28.91 -20.03 -0.61
C ALA A 275 28.41 -18.57 -0.65
N GLY A 276 28.92 -17.70 0.23
CA GLY A 276 28.64 -16.26 0.18
C GLY A 276 29.13 -15.50 1.40
N VAL A 277 29.17 -14.18 1.31
CA VAL A 277 29.58 -13.29 2.40
C VAL A 277 28.36 -12.79 3.18
N VAL A 278 28.45 -12.76 4.50
CA VAL A 278 27.36 -12.27 5.35
C VAL A 278 27.39 -10.73 5.40
N VAL A 279 26.28 -10.11 5.01
CA VAL A 279 26.07 -8.66 5.01
C VAL A 279 25.69 -8.16 6.41
N PHE A 280 24.72 -8.82 7.04
CA PHE A 280 24.36 -8.58 8.43
C PHE A 280 23.82 -9.84 9.11
N THR A 281 23.80 -9.81 10.44
CA THR A 281 23.25 -10.88 11.29
C THR A 281 22.09 -10.34 12.13
N LEU A 282 21.00 -11.09 12.19
CA LEU A 282 19.89 -10.89 13.11
C LEU A 282 19.96 -11.95 14.19
N GLU A 283 20.24 -11.56 15.44
CA GLU A 283 20.22 -12.49 16.57
C GLU A 283 18.80 -12.66 17.12
N LYS A 284 18.41 -13.90 17.38
CA LYS A 284 17.11 -14.23 17.96
C LYS A 284 17.27 -14.49 19.45
N HIS A 285 16.59 -13.68 20.25
CA HIS A 285 16.39 -13.95 21.67
C HIS A 285 14.98 -14.51 21.83
N VAL A 286 14.86 -15.84 21.83
CA VAL A 286 13.60 -16.57 22.05
C VAL A 286 13.57 -17.08 23.48
#